data_AF-A0A4R4ZGG5-F1
#
_entry.id   AF-A0A4R4ZGG5-F1
#
_cell.length_a   1.000
_cell.length_b   1.000
_cell.length_c   1.000
_cell.angle_alpha   90.00
_cell.angle_beta   90.00
_cell.angle_gamma   90.00
#
_symmetry.space_group_name_H-M   'P 1'
#
loop_
_entity.id
_entity.type
_entity.pdbx_description
1 polymer ?
#
loop_
_entity_poly.entity_id
_entity_poly.type
_entity_poly.pdbx_seq_one_letter_code
_entity_poly.pdbx_strand_id
1 'polypeptide(L)' 'MPSGTSATISVGRTHVTQVSDGVAEGPRRYWFNGVEPSEWMPAVGVTDPDAPFTVGSGGFVVTGDGHVTLVDTGWGH' A
#
# COMPACT_ATOMS: atom_id res chain seq x y z
N MET A 1 -16.76 -5.27 1.27
CA MET A 1 -15.49 -4.59 0.95
C MET A 1 -14.37 -5.42 1.54
N PRO A 2 -13.35 -5.86 0.77
CA PRO A 2 -12.20 -6.53 1.36
C PRO A 2 -11.55 -5.52 2.31
N SER A 3 -11.50 -5.83 3.60
CA SER A 3 -10.83 -4.99 4.59
C SER A 3 -9.32 -5.04 4.30
N GLY A 4 -8.72 -3.92 3.93
CA GLY A 4 -7.25 -3.83 3.94
C GLY A 4 -6.73 -4.19 5.33
N THR A 5 -5.65 -4.95 5.38
CA THR A 5 -5.07 -5.43 6.63
C THR A 5 -4.53 -4.24 7.43
N SER A 6 -5.12 -3.91 8.58
CA SER A 6 -4.50 -2.98 9.51
C SER A 6 -3.41 -3.70 10.30
N ALA A 7 -2.23 -3.08 10.36
CA ALA A 7 -1.10 -3.60 11.11
C ALA A 7 -0.43 -2.46 11.87
N THR A 8 -0.02 -2.74 13.10
CA THR A 8 0.78 -1.82 13.91
C THR A 8 2.16 -2.41 14.11
N ILE A 9 3.18 -1.59 13.89
CA ILE A 9 4.56 -1.89 14.26
C ILE A 9 5.03 -0.88 15.31
N SER A 10 5.98 -1.29 16.14
CA SER A 10 6.64 -0.41 17.11
C SER A 10 8.10 -0.21 16.74
N VAL A 11 8.56 1.04 16.80
CA VAL A 11 9.96 1.46 16.63
C VAL A 11 10.36 2.26 17.86
N GLY A 12 11.03 1.62 18.82
CA GLY A 12 11.25 2.21 20.14
C GLY A 12 9.92 2.51 20.84
N ARG A 13 9.69 3.78 21.21
CA ARG A 13 8.42 4.25 21.81
C ARG A 13 7.38 4.69 20.78
N THR A 14 7.75 4.75 19.50
CA THR A 14 6.88 5.18 18.41
C THR A 14 6.07 3.99 17.89
N HIS A 15 4.78 4.21 17.66
CA HIS A 15 3.89 3.23 17.03
C HIS A 15 3.50 3.74 15.66
N VAL A 16 3.55 2.87 14.66
CA VAL A 16 3.11 3.15 13.29
C VAL A 16 2.00 2.18 12.96
N THR A 17 0.80 2.71 12.76
CA THR A 17 -0.41 1.94 12.40
C THR A 17 -0.78 2.24 10.96
N GLN A 18 -0.83 1.21 10.13
CA GLN A 18 -1.44 1.31 8.81
C GLN A 18 -2.95 1.50 8.95
N VAL A 19 -3.49 2.48 8.23
CA VAL A 19 -4.93 2.72 8.12
C VAL A 19 -5.32 2.54 6.65
N SER A 20 -6.15 1.53 6.40
CA SER A 20 -6.67 1.25 5.07
C SER A 20 -7.80 2.21 4.70
N ASP A 21 -7.71 2.79 3.51
CA ASP A 21 -8.78 3.54 2.81
C ASP A 21 -9.39 2.71 1.66
N GLY A 22 -9.00 1.44 1.53
CA GLY A 22 -9.59 0.48 0.61
C GLY A 22 -8.58 -0.15 -0.33
N VAL A 23 -9.10 -0.86 -1.32
CA VAL A 23 -8.30 -1.56 -2.33
C VAL A 23 -8.80 -1.24 -3.72
N ALA A 24 -7.88 -1.12 -4.67
CA ALA A 24 -8.16 -1.04 -6.09
C ALA A 24 -7.54 -2.25 -6.80
N GLU A 25 -8.23 -2.78 -7.80
CA GLU A 25 -7.77 -3.91 -8.59
C GLU A 25 -7.83 -3.54 -10.08
N GLY A 26 -6.81 -3.93 -10.83
CA GLY A 26 -6.77 -3.72 -12.28
C GLY A 26 -5.38 -3.93 -12.87
N PRO A 27 -5.25 -3.93 -14.21
CA PRO A 27 -3.96 -4.02 -14.88
C PRO A 27 -3.13 -2.76 -14.62
N ARG A 28 -1.84 -2.91 -14.30
CA ARG A 28 -0.95 -1.78 -13.99
C ARG A 28 0.39 -1.83 -14.71
N ARG A 29 0.48 -2.45 -15.89
CA ARG A 29 1.69 -2.44 -16.73
C ARG A 29 2.33 -1.05 -16.90
N TYR A 30 1.52 0.00 -16.95
CA TYR A 30 1.99 1.38 -17.15
C TYR A 30 2.58 2.04 -15.89
N TRP A 31 2.59 1.35 -14.75
CA TRP A 31 3.25 1.83 -13.53
C TRP A 31 4.76 1.60 -13.57
N PHE A 32 5.22 0.61 -14.33
CA PHE A 32 6.62 0.20 -14.42
C PHE A 32 7.26 0.78 -15.70
N ASN A 33 7.56 2.07 -15.68
CA ASN A 33 8.11 2.78 -16.84
C ASN A 33 9.59 2.47 -17.04
N GLY A 34 9.97 2.05 -18.26
CA GLY A 34 11.38 1.78 -18.62
C GLY A 34 11.94 0.48 -18.06
N VAL A 35 11.08 -0.46 -17.65
CA VAL A 35 11.42 -1.76 -17.06
C VAL A 35 10.65 -2.85 -17.80
N GLU A 36 11.31 -3.91 -18.22
CA GLU A 36 10.67 -5.01 -18.96
C GLU A 36 9.74 -5.82 -18.03
N PRO A 37 8.62 -6.39 -18.53
CA PRO A 37 7.73 -7.21 -17.72
C PRO A 37 8.43 -8.30 -16.91
N SER A 38 9.43 -8.97 -17.49
CA SER A 38 10.17 -10.03 -16.80
C SER A 38 10.90 -9.56 -15.54
N GLU A 39 11.16 -8.26 -15.39
CA GLU A 39 11.87 -7.69 -14.24
C GLU A 39 10.93 -7.35 -13.07
N TRP A 40 9.71 -6.87 -13.35
CA TRP A 40 8.78 -6.43 -12.29
C TRP A 40 7.68 -7.45 -11.96
N MET A 41 7.25 -8.28 -12.92
CA MET A 41 6.15 -9.23 -12.71
C MET A 41 6.38 -10.19 -11.53
N PRO A 42 7.61 -10.73 -11.31
CA PRO A 42 7.88 -11.58 -10.14
C PRO A 42 7.68 -10.85 -8.80
N ALA A 43 7.99 -9.55 -8.74
CA ALA A 43 7.91 -8.76 -7.52
C ALA A 43 6.46 -8.51 -7.07
N VAL A 44 5.51 -8.52 -8.01
CA VAL A 44 4.08 -8.34 -7.72
C VAL A 44 3.27 -9.64 -7.86
N GLY A 45 3.93 -10.76 -8.12
CA GLY A 45 3.32 -12.10 -8.12
C GLY A 45 2.42 -12.38 -9.32
N VAL A 46 2.65 -11.74 -10.46
CA VAL A 46 1.91 -11.99 -11.71
C VAL A 46 2.80 -12.66 -12.76
N THR A 47 2.20 -13.30 -13.74
CA THR A 47 2.90 -13.94 -14.88
C THR A 47 2.50 -13.36 -16.24
N ASP A 48 1.53 -12.44 -16.25
CA ASP A 48 1.01 -11.72 -17.41
C ASP A 48 1.01 -10.21 -17.08
N PRO A 49 1.58 -9.33 -17.91
CA PRO A 49 1.64 -7.89 -17.64
C PRO A 49 0.26 -7.22 -17.60
N ASP A 50 -0.75 -7.82 -18.22
CA ASP A 50 -2.12 -7.33 -18.22
C ASP A 50 -2.97 -8.01 -17.13
N ALA A 51 -2.41 -8.90 -16.32
CA ALA A 51 -3.11 -9.48 -15.18
C ALA A 51 -3.43 -8.40 -14.12
N PRO A 52 -4.68 -8.37 -13.60
CA PRO A 52 -5.00 -7.48 -12.50
C PRO A 52 -4.27 -7.89 -11.21
N PHE A 53 -3.86 -6.91 -10.42
CA PHE A 53 -3.41 -7.14 -9.05
C PHE A 53 -3.97 -6.08 -8.09
N THR A 54 -4.11 -6.47 -6.83
CA THR A 54 -4.67 -5.63 -5.77
C THR A 54 -3.64 -4.64 -5.25
N VAL A 55 -4.03 -3.37 -5.13
CA VAL A 55 -3.24 -2.31 -4.48
C VAL A 55 -4.08 -1.72 -3.35
N GLY A 56 -3.51 -1.68 -2.15
CA GLY A 56 -4.11 -0.99 -1.01
C GLY A 56 -3.86 0.52 -1.08
N SER A 57 -4.90 1.28 -0.79
CA SER A 57 -4.83 2.73 -0.54
C SER A 57 -5.03 2.99 0.95
N GLY A 58 -4.45 4.07 1.45
CA GLY A 58 -4.54 4.41 2.87
C GLY A 58 -3.49 5.41 3.30
N GLY A 59 -3.20 5.41 4.60
CA GLY A 59 -2.15 6.21 5.21
C GLY A 59 -1.60 5.52 6.45
N PHE A 60 -0.78 6.27 7.20
CA PHE A 60 -0.20 5.79 8.44
C PHE A 60 -0.45 6.78 9.57
N VAL A 61 -0.94 6.27 10.70
CA VAL A 61 -0.98 7.01 11.96
C VAL A 61 0.29 6.70 12.73
N VAL A 62 1.08 7.74 12.99
CA VAL A 62 2.32 7.67 13.77
C VAL A 62 2.06 8.32 15.12
N THR A 63 2.21 7.56 16.20
CA THR A 63 2.07 8.07 17.57
C THR A 63 3.36 7.88 18.35
N GLY A 64 3.75 8.90 19.13
CA GLY A 64 4.96 8.88 19.94
C GLY A 64 5.25 10.25 20.54
N ASP A 65 5.90 10.27 21.70
CA ASP A 65 6.37 11.49 22.36
C ASP A 65 5.32 12.61 22.52
N GLY A 66 4.06 12.23 22.74
CA GLY A 66 2.94 13.17 22.91
C GLY A 66 2.35 13.74 21.63
N HIS A 67 2.81 13.27 20.46
CA HIS A 67 2.33 13.69 19.16
C HIS A 67 1.58 12.58 18.42
N VAL A 68 0.68 13.00 17.54
CA VAL A 68 0.00 12.18 16.55
C VAL A 68 0.24 12.81 15.19
N THR A 69 0.80 12.05 14.26
CA THR A 69 1.05 12.48 12.88
C THR A 69 0.37 11.54 11.92
N LEU A 70 -0.24 12.11 10.87
CA LEU A 70 -0.84 11.35 9.78
C LEU A 70 0.05 11.51 8.54
N VAL A 71 0.41 10.38 7.93
CA VAL A 71 1.12 10.32 6.64
C VAL A 71 0.13 9.82 5.59
N ASP A 72 -0.18 10.69 4.62
CA ASP A 72 -1.26 10.55 3.65
C ASP A 72 -2.65 10.33 4.27
N THR A 73 -3.68 10.65 3.48
CA THR A 73 -5.09 10.59 3.92
C THR A 73 -5.94 9.63 3.09
N GLY A 74 -5.29 8.83 2.23
CA GLY A 74 -6.00 8.05 1.22
C GLY A 74 -6.70 8.93 0.16
N TRP A 75 -7.69 8.34 -0.48
CA TRP A 75 -8.54 8.87 -1.54
C TRP A 75 -9.87 9.43 -1.02
N GLY A 76 -10.18 9.23 0.27
CA GLY A 76 -11.37 9.77 0.93
C GLY A 76 -12.62 8.91 0.72
N HIS A 77 -12.45 7.58 0.77
CA HIS A 77 -13.48 6.60 0.44
C HIS A 77 -14.45 6.28 1.57
#